data_AF-A0A7R7HWS8-F1
#
_entry.id   AF-A0A7R7HWS8-F1
#
_cell.length_a   1.000
_cell.length_b   1.000
_cell.length_c   1.000
_cell.angle_alpha   90.00
_cell.angle_beta   90.00
_cell.angle_gamma   90.00
#
_symmetry.space_group_name_H-M   'P 1'
#
loop_
_entity.id
_entity.type
_entity.pdbx_description
1 polymer ?
#
loop_
_entity_poly.entity_id
_entity_poly.type
_entity_poly.pdbx_seq_one_letter_code
_entity_poly.pdbx_strand_id
1 'polypeptide(L)'
;MPTVETAAVAAATYVALFAGHHLGDHPLQSPAAAAGKGAPSLPELARGAPPWRGWSWCLRHVLVYTAVQAACLALVAMVAPVGLLGVLAALAVSASSHAVIDRRWVVQWFLAAKRADDWSEGPYLVDQSLHLGLLLVAAVAAAGVRTLAGLVAVAGAGAVLVAAGLVVERRRAAHAIAPAAVSAPR
;
A
#
# COMPACT_ATOMS: atom_id res chain seq x y z
N MET A 1 -9.64 10.51 -25.79
CA MET A 1 -9.98 11.84 -25.25
C MET A 1 -10.69 11.61 -23.93
N PRO A 2 -10.23 12.20 -22.81
CA PRO A 2 -10.97 12.16 -21.55
C PRO A 2 -12.34 12.84 -21.74
N THR A 3 -13.40 12.23 -21.21
CA THR A 3 -14.78 12.74 -21.21
C THR A 3 -15.23 13.06 -19.79
N VAL A 4 -16.33 13.82 -19.66
CA VAL A 4 -16.98 14.08 -18.36
C VAL A 4 -17.34 12.76 -17.67
N GLU A 5 -17.83 11.78 -18.42
CA GLU A 5 -18.14 10.45 -17.90
C GLU A 5 -16.90 9.75 -17.33
N THR A 6 -15.77 9.74 -18.04
CA THR A 6 -14.53 9.13 -17.52
C THR A 6 -14.01 9.82 -16.27
N ALA A 7 -14.17 11.14 -16.16
CA ALA A 7 -13.81 11.89 -14.95
C ALA A 7 -14.76 11.56 -13.79
N ALA A 8 -16.06 11.44 -14.07
CA ALA A 8 -17.06 11.05 -13.07
C ALA A 8 -16.83 9.63 -12.53
N VAL A 9 -16.50 8.67 -13.40
CA VAL A 9 -16.13 7.30 -12.99
C VAL A 9 -14.89 7.31 -12.10
N ALA A 10 -13.86 8.08 -12.45
CA ALA A 10 -12.66 8.19 -11.61
C ALA A 10 -13.00 8.81 -10.24
N ALA A 11 -13.77 9.90 -10.21
CA ALA A 11 -14.16 10.55 -8.95
C ALA A 11 -15.01 9.62 -8.05
N ALA A 12 -16.04 8.98 -8.61
CA ALA A 12 -16.89 8.05 -7.86
C ALA A 12 -16.09 6.83 -7.35
N THR A 13 -15.18 6.31 -8.18
CA THR A 13 -14.25 5.24 -7.79
C THR A 13 -13.34 5.67 -6.65
N TYR A 14 -12.76 6.87 -6.72
CA TYR A 14 -11.91 7.39 -5.64
C TYR A 14 -12.67 7.47 -4.32
N VAL A 15 -13.90 8.02 -4.33
CA VAL A 15 -14.74 8.09 -3.13
C VAL A 15 -15.06 6.71 -2.56
N ALA A 16 -15.37 5.72 -3.43
CA ALA A 16 -15.60 4.34 -3.00
C ALA A 16 -14.36 3.71 -2.35
N LEU A 17 -13.21 3.86 -3.00
CA LEU A 17 -11.94 3.36 -2.51
C LEU A 17 -11.52 4.05 -1.20
N PHE A 18 -11.75 5.36 -1.08
CA PHE A 18 -11.48 6.18 0.10
C PHE A 18 -12.31 5.70 1.29
N ALA A 19 -13.62 5.54 1.10
CA ALA A 19 -14.51 5.01 2.12
C ALA A 19 -14.09 3.60 2.54
N GLY A 20 -13.85 2.72 1.56
CA GLY A 20 -13.40 1.35 1.82
C GLY A 20 -12.04 1.28 2.51
N HIS A 21 -11.14 2.22 2.20
CA HIS A 21 -9.83 2.32 2.83
C HIS A 21 -9.94 2.64 4.30
N HIS A 22 -10.68 3.70 4.66
CA HIS A 22 -10.86 4.06 6.06
C HIS A 22 -11.63 3.01 6.85
N LEU A 23 -12.64 2.36 6.26
CA LEU A 23 -13.36 1.25 6.90
C LEU A 23 -12.44 0.03 7.13
N GLY A 24 -11.58 -0.29 6.16
CA GLY A 24 -10.62 -1.39 6.28
C GLY A 24 -9.52 -1.13 7.32
N ASP A 25 -8.96 0.09 7.33
CA ASP A 25 -7.80 0.43 8.16
C ASP A 25 -8.15 0.83 9.60
N HIS A 26 -9.35 1.32 9.86
CA HIS A 26 -9.71 1.82 11.19
C HIS A 26 -10.63 0.88 11.97
N PRO A 27 -11.95 0.77 11.68
CA PRO A 27 -12.84 -0.04 12.51
C PRO A 27 -12.64 -1.55 12.34
N LEU A 28 -12.20 -2.02 11.15
CA LEU A 28 -12.07 -3.46 10.88
C LEU A 28 -10.67 -4.01 11.17
N GLN A 29 -9.64 -3.16 11.21
CA GLN A 29 -8.30 -3.58 11.58
C GLN A 29 -8.17 -3.71 13.10
N SER A 30 -7.75 -4.89 13.57
CA SER A 30 -7.45 -5.06 15.00
C SER A 30 -6.11 -4.41 15.39
N PRO A 31 -5.94 -3.98 16.65
CA PRO A 31 -4.64 -3.45 17.13
C PRO A 31 -3.48 -4.43 16.92
N ALA A 32 -3.71 -5.73 17.08
CA ALA A 32 -2.70 -6.76 16.84
C ALA A 32 -2.28 -6.84 15.37
N ALA A 33 -3.24 -6.75 14.44
CA ALA A 33 -2.94 -6.71 13.00
C ALA A 33 -2.17 -5.43 12.63
N ALA A 34 -2.58 -4.28 13.18
CA ALA A 34 -1.88 -3.01 12.98
C ALA A 34 -0.44 -3.05 13.51
N ALA A 35 -0.19 -3.66 14.66
CA ALA A 35 1.15 -3.82 15.20
C ALA A 35 1.99 -4.83 14.41
N GLY A 36 1.38 -5.94 13.97
CA GLY A 36 2.08 -7.07 13.36
C GLY A 36 2.41 -6.94 11.87
N LYS A 37 1.77 -6.01 11.14
CA LYS A 37 1.93 -5.88 9.68
C LYS A 37 3.22 -5.19 9.23
N GLY A 38 3.89 -4.42 10.07
CA GLY A 38 5.12 -3.70 9.69
C GLY A 38 6.31 -4.62 9.37
N ALA A 39 7.28 -4.11 8.62
CA ALA A 39 8.59 -4.77 8.51
C ALA A 39 9.33 -4.69 9.86
N PRO A 40 10.20 -5.68 10.18
CA PRO A 40 11.00 -5.61 11.40
C PRO A 40 11.88 -4.36 11.43
N SER A 41 12.05 -3.80 12.62
CA SER A 41 12.96 -2.69 12.86
C SER A 41 14.42 -3.10 12.64
N LEU A 42 15.32 -2.14 12.39
CA LEU A 42 16.75 -2.44 12.24
C LEU A 42 17.34 -3.18 13.47
N PRO A 43 17.01 -2.82 14.73
CA PRO A 43 17.46 -3.59 15.89
C PRO A 43 16.91 -5.03 15.93
N GLU A 44 15.67 -5.27 15.49
CA GLU A 44 15.15 -6.63 15.38
C GLU A 44 15.87 -7.44 14.31
N LEU A 45 16.17 -6.85 13.16
CA LEU A 45 16.94 -7.49 12.09
C LEU A 45 18.36 -7.83 12.55
N ALA A 46 19.02 -6.92 13.28
CA ALA A 46 20.34 -7.16 13.86
C ALA A 46 20.34 -8.31 14.89
N ARG A 47 19.20 -8.57 15.56
CA ARG A 47 18.99 -9.73 16.43
C ARG A 47 18.58 -11.01 15.69
N GLY A 48 18.59 -10.99 14.35
CA GLY A 48 18.27 -12.16 13.52
C GLY A 48 16.79 -12.35 13.22
N ALA A 49 15.93 -11.32 13.38
CA ALA A 49 14.55 -11.42 12.93
C ALA A 49 14.47 -11.67 11.41
N PRO A 50 13.59 -12.57 10.92
CA PRO A 50 13.44 -12.79 9.48
C PRO A 50 12.99 -11.50 8.76
N PRO A 51 13.59 -11.14 7.60
CA PRO A 51 13.27 -9.90 6.89
C PRO A 51 11.79 -9.74 6.56
N TRP A 52 11.14 -10.87 6.25
CA TRP A 52 9.75 -10.90 5.82
C TRP A 52 8.77 -11.22 6.96
N ARG A 53 9.21 -11.11 8.22
CA ARG A 53 8.29 -11.17 9.35
C ARG A 53 7.24 -10.05 9.20
N GLY A 54 5.99 -10.38 9.49
CA GLY A 54 4.86 -9.46 9.36
C GLY A 54 4.11 -9.51 8.03
N TRP A 55 4.65 -10.16 6.98
CA TRP A 55 3.91 -10.29 5.70
C TRP A 55 2.61 -11.06 5.84
N SER A 56 2.57 -12.10 6.67
CA SER A 56 1.31 -12.83 6.92
C SER A 56 0.23 -11.94 7.52
N TRP A 57 0.58 -11.07 8.47
CA TRP A 57 -0.32 -10.06 9.05
C TRP A 57 -0.75 -9.02 8.01
N CYS A 58 0.21 -8.54 7.21
CA CYS A 58 -0.05 -7.58 6.15
C CYS A 58 -0.98 -8.14 5.06
N LEU A 59 -0.76 -9.37 4.59
CA LEU A 59 -1.61 -9.99 3.57
C LEU A 59 -3.02 -10.28 4.09
N ARG A 60 -3.17 -10.69 5.36
CA ARG A 60 -4.49 -10.84 5.99
C ARG A 60 -5.22 -9.50 6.07
N HIS A 61 -4.51 -8.45 6.45
CA HIS A 61 -5.04 -7.08 6.48
C HIS A 61 -5.50 -6.65 5.08
N VAL A 62 -4.60 -6.73 4.09
CA VAL A 62 -4.87 -6.34 2.70
C VAL A 62 -6.04 -7.14 2.12
N LEU A 63 -6.20 -8.42 2.47
CA LEU A 63 -7.35 -9.20 2.03
C LEU A 63 -8.69 -8.64 2.54
N VAL A 64 -8.79 -8.37 3.85
CA VAL A 64 -10.00 -7.79 4.45
C VAL A 64 -10.24 -6.39 3.88
N TYR A 65 -9.21 -5.56 3.86
CA TYR A 65 -9.21 -4.23 3.27
C TYR A 65 -9.73 -4.23 1.82
N THR A 66 -9.20 -5.13 0.98
CA THR A 66 -9.59 -5.24 -0.44
C THR A 66 -11.04 -5.69 -0.58
N ALA A 67 -11.51 -6.60 0.28
CA ALA A 67 -12.90 -7.03 0.28
C ALA A 67 -13.85 -5.88 0.63
N VAL A 68 -13.48 -5.02 1.58
CA VAL A 68 -14.26 -3.83 1.95
C VAL A 68 -14.27 -2.81 0.81
N GLN A 69 -13.13 -2.54 0.17
CA GLN A 69 -13.09 -1.70 -1.03
C GLN A 69 -13.93 -2.25 -2.17
N ALA A 70 -13.90 -3.56 -2.41
CA ALA A 70 -14.73 -4.21 -3.42
C ALA A 70 -16.23 -4.03 -3.12
N ALA A 71 -16.64 -4.13 -1.84
CA ALA A 71 -18.02 -3.87 -1.43
C ALA A 71 -18.43 -2.41 -1.68
N CYS A 72 -17.57 -1.44 -1.33
CA CYS A 72 -17.83 -0.02 -1.63
C CYS A 72 -17.92 0.25 -3.14
N LEU A 73 -17.07 -0.37 -3.95
CA LEU A 73 -17.13 -0.27 -5.41
C LEU A 73 -18.39 -0.91 -5.98
N ALA A 74 -18.84 -2.03 -5.43
CA ALA A 74 -20.10 -2.66 -5.83
C ALA A 74 -21.29 -1.73 -5.58
N LEU A 75 -21.30 -0.99 -4.46
CA LEU A 75 -22.33 0.02 -4.20
C LEU A 75 -22.30 1.16 -5.24
N VAL A 76 -21.12 1.67 -5.59
CA VAL A 76 -20.98 2.70 -6.63
C VAL A 76 -21.35 2.18 -8.01
N ALA A 77 -21.06 0.92 -8.32
CA ALA A 77 -21.43 0.29 -9.59
C ALA A 77 -22.96 0.19 -9.80
N MET A 78 -23.77 0.36 -8.74
CA MET A 78 -25.23 0.45 -8.87
C MET A 78 -25.70 1.77 -9.51
N VAL A 79 -24.88 2.81 -9.48
CA VAL A 79 -25.25 4.18 -9.92
C VAL A 79 -24.27 4.81 -10.91
N ALA A 80 -23.11 4.20 -11.13
CA ALA A 80 -22.09 4.67 -12.05
C ALA A 80 -21.59 3.52 -12.95
N PRO A 81 -21.22 3.79 -14.21
CA PRO A 81 -20.81 2.76 -15.18
C PRO A 81 -19.36 2.29 -14.94
N VAL A 82 -19.06 1.78 -13.75
CA VAL A 82 -17.73 1.26 -13.42
C VAL A 82 -17.57 -0.15 -14.01
N GLY A 83 -16.74 -0.28 -15.03
CA GLY A 83 -16.49 -1.57 -15.68
C GLY A 83 -15.72 -2.56 -14.79
N LEU A 84 -16.00 -3.85 -14.94
CA LEU A 84 -15.34 -4.91 -14.16
C LEU A 84 -13.81 -4.89 -14.28
N LEU A 85 -13.27 -4.68 -15.49
CA LEU A 85 -11.82 -4.60 -15.70
C LEU A 85 -11.21 -3.39 -14.97
N GLY A 86 -11.93 -2.28 -14.92
CA GLY A 86 -11.54 -1.09 -14.18
C GLY A 86 -11.54 -1.34 -12.67
N VAL A 87 -12.58 -1.99 -12.14
CA VAL A 87 -12.65 -2.41 -10.74
C VAL A 87 -11.46 -3.30 -10.37
N LEU A 88 -11.17 -4.32 -11.16
CA LEU A 88 -10.05 -5.23 -10.92
C LEU A 88 -8.70 -4.50 -10.98
N ALA A 89 -8.53 -3.58 -11.93
CA ALA A 89 -7.31 -2.77 -12.03
C ALA A 89 -7.15 -1.86 -10.79
N ALA A 90 -8.22 -1.21 -10.34
CA ALA A 90 -8.22 -0.34 -9.16
C ALA A 90 -7.84 -1.12 -7.89
N LEU A 91 -8.48 -2.27 -7.68
CA LEU A 91 -8.19 -3.14 -6.54
C LEU A 91 -6.76 -3.68 -6.60
N ALA A 92 -6.23 -4.02 -7.77
CA ALA A 92 -4.85 -4.47 -7.92
C ALA A 92 -3.84 -3.36 -7.56
N VAL A 93 -4.06 -2.12 -8.03
CA VAL A 93 -3.22 -0.96 -7.65
C VAL A 93 -3.31 -0.70 -6.15
N SER A 94 -4.53 -0.61 -5.61
CA SER A 94 -4.76 -0.36 -4.20
C SER A 94 -4.11 -1.45 -3.33
N ALA A 95 -4.42 -2.72 -3.54
CA ALA A 95 -3.91 -3.82 -2.73
C ALA A 95 -2.37 -3.94 -2.77
N SER A 96 -1.76 -3.82 -3.95
CA SER A 96 -0.31 -3.96 -4.09
C SER A 96 0.46 -2.79 -3.46
N SER A 97 -0.02 -1.56 -3.66
CA SER A 97 0.60 -0.38 -3.04
C SER A 97 0.37 -0.35 -1.53
N HIS A 98 -0.84 -0.69 -1.08
CA HIS A 98 -1.19 -0.80 0.34
C HIS A 98 -0.28 -1.80 1.06
N ALA A 99 -0.08 -2.98 0.47
CA ALA A 99 0.79 -4.00 1.01
C ALA A 99 2.24 -3.52 1.21
N VAL A 100 2.76 -2.68 0.29
CA VAL A 100 4.13 -2.14 0.37
C VAL A 100 4.23 -0.98 1.35
N ILE A 101 3.27 -0.05 1.36
CA ILE A 101 3.27 1.07 2.30
C ILE A 101 3.11 0.57 3.73
N ASP A 102 2.26 -0.43 3.96
CA ASP A 102 2.03 -1.07 5.27
C ASP A 102 3.26 -1.77 5.87
N ARG A 103 4.30 -1.96 5.06
CA ARG A 103 5.61 -2.40 5.56
C ARG A 103 6.31 -1.30 6.36
N ARG A 104 5.78 -0.07 6.33
CA ARG A 104 6.15 1.14 7.09
C ARG A 104 7.53 1.68 6.85
N TRP A 105 8.43 0.94 6.21
CA TRP A 105 9.76 1.47 5.89
C TRP A 105 9.71 2.66 4.91
N VAL A 106 8.69 2.73 4.04
CA VAL A 106 8.46 3.89 3.15
C VAL A 106 8.11 5.13 3.98
N VAL A 107 7.17 4.97 4.92
CA VAL A 107 6.73 6.02 5.85
C VAL A 107 7.91 6.54 6.67
N GLN A 108 8.69 5.62 7.25
CA GLN A 108 9.87 5.98 8.04
C GLN A 108 10.93 6.71 7.22
N TRP A 109 11.09 6.36 5.93
CA TRP A 109 11.98 7.09 5.04
C TRP A 109 11.54 8.54 4.84
N PHE A 110 10.25 8.79 4.65
CA PHE A 110 9.71 10.16 4.53
C PHE A 110 9.90 10.97 5.82
N LEU A 111 9.66 10.37 6.99
CA LEU A 111 9.85 11.04 8.28
C LEU A 111 11.32 11.39 8.52
N ALA A 112 12.22 10.44 8.28
CA ALA A 112 13.66 10.66 8.41
C ALA A 112 14.17 11.74 7.44
N ALA A 113 13.69 11.73 6.19
CA ALA A 113 14.03 12.75 5.20
C ALA A 113 13.59 14.16 5.62
N LYS A 114 12.49 14.26 6.39
CA LYS A 114 11.97 15.51 6.94
C LYS A 114 12.55 15.86 8.32
N ARG A 115 13.36 14.98 8.92
CA ARG A 115 13.83 15.09 10.31
C ARG A 115 12.68 15.30 11.30
N ALA A 116 11.58 14.60 11.08
CA ALA A 116 10.33 14.74 11.84
C ALA A 116 10.17 13.58 12.84
N ASP A 117 11.23 13.25 13.57
CA ASP A 117 11.29 12.09 14.45
C ASP A 117 10.48 12.29 15.75
N ASP A 118 10.20 13.54 16.12
CA ASP A 118 9.42 13.97 17.29
C ASP A 118 7.92 14.19 16.99
N TRP A 119 7.50 14.03 15.74
CA TRP A 119 6.11 14.19 15.34
C TRP A 119 5.30 12.93 15.64
N SER A 120 4.59 12.92 16.78
CA SER A 120 3.82 11.78 17.29
C SER A 120 2.78 11.24 16.30
N GLU A 121 2.07 12.11 15.59
CA GLU A 121 1.05 11.72 14.60
C GLU A 121 1.65 11.44 13.21
N GLY A 122 2.93 11.80 13.00
CA GLY A 122 3.61 11.74 11.72
C GLY A 122 3.53 10.38 11.03
N PRO A 123 3.86 9.26 11.70
CA PRO A 123 3.74 7.93 11.10
C PRO A 123 2.34 7.65 10.56
N TYR A 124 1.29 8.04 11.28
CA TYR A 124 -0.09 7.82 10.84
C TYR A 124 -0.46 8.74 9.67
N LEU A 125 -0.18 10.04 9.78
CA LEU A 125 -0.58 11.01 8.75
C LEU A 125 0.15 10.80 7.43
N VAL A 126 1.45 10.45 7.47
CA VAL A 126 2.22 10.13 6.27
C VAL A 126 1.74 8.82 5.64
N ASP A 127 1.48 7.78 6.44
CA ASP A 127 0.93 6.51 5.97
C ASP A 127 -0.39 6.73 5.22
N GLN A 128 -1.36 7.38 5.87
CA GLN A 128 -2.66 7.67 5.26
C GLN A 128 -2.52 8.53 4.01
N SER A 129 -1.70 9.58 4.03
CA SER A 129 -1.49 10.45 2.87
C SER A 129 -0.93 9.71 1.66
N LEU A 130 0.01 8.78 1.87
CA LEU A 130 0.55 7.94 0.80
C LEU A 130 -0.54 7.04 0.22
N HIS A 131 -1.33 6.36 1.07
CA HIS A 131 -2.44 5.54 0.61
C HIS A 131 -3.45 6.35 -0.19
N LEU A 132 -3.88 7.52 0.29
CA LEU A 132 -4.80 8.41 -0.42
C LEU A 132 -4.29 8.82 -1.80
N GLY A 133 -3.00 9.16 -1.91
CA GLY A 133 -2.37 9.43 -3.20
C GLY A 133 -2.42 8.23 -4.16
N LEU A 134 -2.25 7.01 -3.65
CA LEU A 134 -2.33 5.79 -4.44
C LEU A 134 -3.78 5.39 -4.77
N LEU A 135 -4.76 5.76 -3.95
CA LEU A 135 -6.18 5.60 -4.30
C LEU A 135 -6.56 6.46 -5.50
N LEU A 136 -5.96 7.65 -5.65
CA LEU A 136 -6.14 8.46 -6.86
C LEU A 136 -5.59 7.72 -8.09
N VAL A 137 -4.39 7.12 -8.00
CA VAL A 137 -3.82 6.30 -9.09
C VAL A 137 -4.73 5.10 -9.41
N ALA A 138 -5.25 4.42 -8.39
CA ALA A 138 -6.18 3.31 -8.56
C ALA A 138 -7.48 3.75 -9.26
N ALA A 139 -8.02 4.91 -8.90
CA ALA A 139 -9.21 5.48 -9.53
C ALA A 139 -8.99 5.85 -11.00
N VAL A 140 -7.82 6.42 -11.33
CA VAL A 140 -7.42 6.70 -12.73
C VAL A 140 -7.26 5.38 -13.51
N ALA A 141 -6.66 4.35 -12.91
CA ALA A 141 -6.55 3.03 -13.52
C ALA A 141 -7.94 2.42 -13.80
N ALA A 142 -8.90 2.61 -12.88
CA ALA A 142 -10.27 2.14 -13.06
C ALA A 142 -10.96 2.75 -14.28
N ALA A 143 -10.80 4.06 -14.49
CA ALA A 143 -11.37 4.76 -15.63
C ALA A 143 -10.62 4.47 -16.95
N GLY A 144 -9.31 4.17 -16.87
CA GLY A 144 -8.45 3.96 -18.04
C GLY A 144 -8.43 2.53 -18.58
N VAL A 145 -8.53 1.51 -17.72
CA VAL A 145 -8.36 0.11 -18.09
C VAL A 145 -9.66 -0.49 -18.61
N ARG A 146 -9.69 -0.77 -19.91
CA ARG A 146 -10.85 -1.35 -20.62
C ARG A 146 -10.56 -2.68 -21.32
N THR A 147 -9.34 -3.19 -21.21
CA THR A 147 -8.89 -4.42 -21.90
C THR A 147 -8.18 -5.36 -20.94
N LEU A 148 -8.17 -6.66 -21.28
CA LEU A 148 -7.42 -7.66 -20.52
C LEU A 148 -5.93 -7.37 -20.52
N ALA A 149 -5.37 -6.91 -21.64
CA ALA A 149 -3.96 -6.52 -21.72
C ALA A 149 -3.63 -5.37 -20.75
N GLY A 150 -4.51 -4.37 -20.63
CA GLY A 150 -4.37 -3.29 -19.66
C GLY A 150 -4.42 -3.80 -18.21
N LEU A 151 -5.35 -4.71 -17.92
CA LEU A 151 -5.44 -5.34 -16.60
C LEU A 151 -4.19 -6.15 -16.25
N VAL A 152 -3.69 -6.96 -17.19
CA VAL A 152 -2.45 -7.74 -17.02
C VAL A 152 -1.26 -6.82 -16.77
N ALA A 153 -1.15 -5.71 -17.50
CA ALA A 153 -0.08 -4.74 -17.29
C ALA A 153 -0.14 -4.13 -15.88
N VAL A 154 -1.32 -3.74 -15.40
CA VAL A 154 -1.51 -3.19 -14.05
C VAL A 154 -1.21 -4.24 -12.97
N ALA A 155 -1.73 -5.46 -13.11
CA ALA A 155 -1.46 -6.55 -12.17
C ALA A 155 0.03 -6.92 -12.13
N GLY A 156 0.68 -6.95 -13.30
CA GLY A 156 2.11 -7.17 -13.42
C GLY A 156 2.93 -6.08 -12.74
N ALA A 157 2.57 -4.80 -12.91
CA ALA A 157 3.22 -3.69 -12.21
C ALA A 157 3.05 -3.80 -10.68
N GLY A 158 1.85 -4.19 -10.20
CA GLY A 158 1.61 -4.45 -8.78
C GLY A 158 2.47 -5.60 -8.24
N ALA A 159 2.60 -6.70 -8.99
CA ALA A 159 3.47 -7.82 -8.62
C ALA A 159 4.95 -7.40 -8.54
N VAL A 160 5.42 -6.60 -9.51
CA VAL A 160 6.78 -6.03 -9.51
C VAL A 160 6.99 -5.12 -8.29
N LEU A 161 6.01 -4.29 -7.94
CA LEU A 161 6.08 -3.42 -6.76
C LEU A 161 6.23 -4.23 -5.46
N VAL A 162 5.43 -5.29 -5.28
CA VAL A 162 5.55 -6.17 -4.11
C VAL A 162 6.90 -6.90 -4.10
N ALA A 163 7.33 -7.43 -5.25
CA ALA A 163 8.64 -8.09 -5.36
C ALA A 163 9.80 -7.13 -5.02
N ALA A 164 9.73 -5.87 -5.47
CA ALA A 164 10.71 -4.85 -5.12
C ALA A 164 10.70 -4.58 -3.60
N GLY A 165 9.53 -4.51 -2.96
CA GLY A 165 9.41 -4.40 -1.51
C GLY A 165 10.10 -5.55 -0.76
N LEU A 166 9.89 -6.79 -1.20
CA LEU A 166 10.56 -7.97 -0.64
C LEU A 166 12.08 -7.92 -0.79
N VAL A 167 12.57 -7.43 -1.94
CA VAL A 167 14.01 -7.23 -2.19
C VAL A 167 14.58 -6.14 -1.28
N VAL A 168 13.86 -5.02 -1.10
CA VAL A 168 14.27 -3.93 -0.20
C VAL A 168 14.40 -4.44 1.24
N GLU A 169 13.40 -5.19 1.74
CA GLU A 169 13.45 -5.76 3.09
C GLU A 169 14.60 -6.75 3.27
N ARG A 170 14.86 -7.60 2.27
CA ARG A 170 16.02 -8.49 2.27
C ARG A 170 17.33 -7.72 2.32
N ARG A 171 17.47 -6.64 1.53
CA ARG A 171 18.66 -5.79 1.54
C ARG A 171 18.83 -5.08 2.88
N ARG A 172 17.75 -4.56 3.49
CA ARG A 172 17.79 -3.94 4.83
C ARG A 172 18.32 -4.91 5.88
N ALA A 173 17.86 -6.16 5.86
CA ALA A 173 18.35 -7.20 6.77
C ALA A 173 19.86 -7.50 6.57
N ALA A 174 20.32 -7.57 5.33
CA ALA A 174 21.74 -7.78 5.05
C ALA A 174 22.61 -6.63 5.59
N HIS A 175 22.15 -5.38 5.47
CA HIS A 175 22.87 -4.22 6.02
C HIS A 175 22.84 -4.17 7.56
N ALA A 176 21.76 -4.63 8.19
CA ALA A 176 21.63 -4.63 9.65
C ALA A 176 22.58 -5.63 10.35
N ILE A 177 23.01 -6.67 9.64
CA ILE A 177 23.89 -7.74 10.16
C ILE A 177 25.36 -7.48 9.81
N ALA A 178 25.64 -6.61 8.84
CA ALA A 178 27.00 -6.27 8.46
C ALA A 178 27.72 -5.61 9.67
N PRO A 179 28.89 -6.11 10.10
CA PRO A 179 29.65 -5.47 11.16
C PRO A 179 29.96 -4.02 10.74
N ALA A 180 29.72 -3.06 11.64
CA ALA A 180 30.17 -1.69 11.43
C ALA A 180 31.67 -1.76 11.12
N ALA A 181 32.07 -1.44 9.90
CA ALA A 181 33.47 -1.40 9.53
C ALA A 181 34.15 -0.45 10.50
N VAL A 182 34.97 -1.02 11.39
CA VAL A 182 35.74 -0.30 12.39
C VAL A 182 36.60 0.70 11.62
N SER A 183 36.20 1.98 11.65
CA SER A 183 37.08 3.07 11.26
C SER A 183 38.20 3.10 12.30
N ALA A 184 39.30 2.41 11.99
CA ALA A 184 40.53 2.53 12.75
C ALA A 184 40.94 4.02 12.77
N PRO A 185 41.23 4.61 13.93
CA PRO A 185 41.78 5.96 13.97
C PRO A 185 43.12 5.96 13.23
N ARG A 186 43.28 6.94 12.31
CA ARG A 186 44.57 7.26 11.70
C ARG A 186 45.41 8.08 12.66
#